data_AF-A0A399F0Z3-F1
#
_entry.id   AF-A0A399F0Z3-F1
#
_cell.length_a   1.000
_cell.length_b   1.000
_cell.length_c   1.000
_cell.angle_alpha   90.00
_cell.angle_beta   90.00
_cell.angle_gamma   90.00
#
_symmetry.space_group_name_H-M   'P 1'
#
loop_
_entity.id
_entity.type
_entity.pdbx_description
1 polymer ?
#
loop_
_entity_poly.entity_id
_entity_poly.type
_entity_poly.pdbx_seq_one_letter_code
_entity_poly.pdbx_strand_id
1 'polypeptide(L)' 'MDPQPAQTYIVRIWWEQTPDGEGRAWRASLTEVHSKERRYFKSPEDLMRYLSRRSGEPPAQT' A
#
# COMPACT_ATOMS: atom_id res chain seq x y z
N MET A 1 -28.05 2.93 8.50
CA MET A 1 -26.67 2.40 8.51
C MET A 1 -25.80 3.47 9.12
N ASP A 2 -25.06 3.15 10.18
CA ASP A 2 -24.01 4.04 10.66
C ASP A 2 -22.96 4.21 9.55
N PRO A 3 -22.41 5.42 9.35
CA PRO A 3 -21.34 5.59 8.40
C PRO A 3 -20.19 4.68 8.80
N GLN A 4 -19.65 3.91 7.85
CA GLN A 4 -18.42 3.17 8.12
C GLN A 4 -17.37 4.20 8.60
N PRO A 5 -16.71 3.96 9.73
CA PRO A 5 -15.70 4.88 10.23
C PRO A 5 -14.63 5.09 9.17
N ALA A 6 -14.22 6.35 8.98
CA ALA A 6 -13.21 6.69 7.99
C ALA A 6 -11.94 5.86 8.21
N GLN A 7 -11.52 5.11 7.19
CA GLN A 7 -10.29 4.33 7.26
C GLN A 7 -9.10 5.25 6.99
N THR A 8 -8.22 5.39 7.98
CA THR A 8 -7.00 6.19 7.89
C THR A 8 -5.78 5.29 7.80
N TYR A 9 -4.87 5.63 6.89
CA TYR A 9 -3.65 4.87 6.64
C TYR A 9 -2.41 5.77 6.73
N ILE A 10 -1.31 5.19 7.18
CA ILE A 10 0.04 5.74 7.00
C ILE A 10 0.70 4.95 5.88
N VAL A 11 1.04 5.63 4.78
CA VAL A 11 1.74 5.05 3.64
C VAL A 11 3.21 5.45 3.70
N ARG A 12 4.09 4.48 3.47
CA ARG A 12 5.52 4.72 3.24
C ARG A 12 5.88 4.19 1.87
N ILE A 13 6.59 4.99 1.09
CA ILE A 13 7.16 4.62 -0.21
C ILE A 13 8.66 4.94 -0.13
N TRP A 14 9.50 3.98 -0.50
CA TRP A 14 10.96 4.16 -0.46
C TRP A 14 11.64 3.47 -1.62
N TRP A 15 12.83 3.97 -1.95
CA TRP A 15 13.74 3.37 -2.90
C TRP A 15 14.68 2.43 -2.17
N GLU A 16 14.71 1.16 -2.57
CA GLU A 16 15.52 0.11 -1.96
C GLU A 16 16.52 -0.44 -2.98
N GLN A 17 17.79 -0.53 -2.57
CA GLN A 17 18.79 -1.31 -3.30
C GLN A 17 18.71 -2.76 -2.82
N THR A 18 18.68 -3.71 -3.76
CA THR A 18 18.70 -5.13 -3.40
C THR A 18 20.06 -5.50 -2.78
N PRO A 19 20.12 -6.49 -1.87
CA PRO A 19 21.35 -6.84 -1.16
C PRO A 19 22.51 -7.27 -2.07
N ASP A 20 22.20 -7.77 -3.26
CA ASP A 20 23.13 -8.19 -4.31
C ASP A 20 23.62 -7.03 -5.19
N GLY A 21 23.10 -5.81 -5.00
CA GLY A 21 23.53 -4.62 -5.75
C GLY A 21 23.09 -4.58 -7.23
N GLU A 22 22.48 -5.67 -7.73
CA GLU A 22 22.06 -5.81 -9.13
C GLU A 22 20.67 -5.22 -9.40
N GLY A 23 19.90 -4.90 -8.36
CA GLY A 23 18.53 -4.42 -8.47
C GLY A 23 18.28 -3.16 -7.65
N ARG A 24 17.42 -2.29 -8.20
CA ARG A 24 16.80 -1.20 -7.44
C ARG A 24 15.30 -1.27 -7.64
N ALA A 25 14.55 -1.13 -6.55
CA ALA A 25 13.10 -1.23 -6.61
C ALA A 25 12.44 -0.18 -5.71
N TRP A 26 11.35 0.38 -6.20
CA TRP A 26 10.41 1.08 -5.33
C TRP A 26 9.68 0.06 -4.46
N ARG A 27 9.58 0.36 -3.17
CA ARG A 27 8.86 -0.44 -2.18
C ARG A 27 7.80 0.41 -1.53
N ALA A 28 6.80 -0.26 -0.96
CA ALA A 28 5.78 0.42 -0.20
C ALA A 28 5.35 -0.38 1.03
N SER A 29 4.81 0.33 2.02
CA SER A 29 4.11 -0.26 3.15
C SER A 29 2.93 0.59 3.54
N LEU A 30 1.92 -0.05 4.10
CA LEU A 30 0.70 0.57 4.60
C LEU A 30 0.51 0.14 6.04
N THR A 31 0.24 1.10 6.92
CA THR A 31 -0.19 0.84 8.29
C THR A 31 -1.60 1.40 8.47
N GLU A 32 -2.56 0.55 8.84
CA GLU A 32 -3.89 1.02 9.21
C GLU A 32 -3.85 1.63 10.62
N VAL A 33 -4.31 2.87 10.77
CA VAL A 33 -4.09 3.65 12.00
C VAL A 33 -4.85 3.06 13.20
N HIS A 34 -6.02 2.48 12.97
CA HIS A 34 -6.86 1.94 14.04
C HIS A 34 -6.41 0.54 14.49
N SER A 35 -6.24 -0.39 13.54
CA SER A 35 -5.85 -1.78 13.84
C SER A 35 -4.35 -1.92 14.14
N LYS A 36 -3.53 -0.93 13.75
CA LYS A 36 -2.06 -1.00 13.75
C LYS A 36 -1.49 -2.12 12.86
N GLU A 37 -2.32 -2.78 12.04
CA GLU A 37 -1.85 -3.77 11.08
C GLU A 37 -0.94 -3.08 10.06
N ARG A 38 0.24 -3.66 9.85
CA ARG A 38 1.19 -3.23 8.82
C ARG A 38 1.35 -4.28 7.74
N ARG A 39 1.28 -3.83 6.50
CA ARG A 39 1.52 -4.64 5.31
C ARG A 39 2.64 -4.03 4.46
N TYR A 40 3.51 -4.89 3.95
CA TYR A 40 4.58 -4.53 3.03
C TYR A 40 4.24 -4.98 1.60
N PHE A 41 4.70 -4.21 0.62
CA PHE A 41 4.44 -4.43 -0.80
C PHE A 41 5.76 -4.39 -1.57
N LYS A 42 5.84 -5.24 -2.59
CA LYS A 42 7.01 -5.31 -3.47
C LYS A 42 7.10 -4.10 -4.40
N SER A 43 5.99 -3.43 -4.68
CA SER A 43 5.97 -2.18 -5.44
C SER A 43 4.80 -1.27 -5.03
N PRO A 44 4.83 0.04 -5.37
CA PRO A 44 3.69 0.94 -5.18
C PRO A 44 2.43 0.51 -5.93
N GLU A 45 2.55 -0.16 -7.07
CA GLU A 45 1.41 -0.66 -7.84
C GLU A 45 0.66 -1.78 -7.10
N ASP A 46 1.39 -2.66 -6.39
CA ASP A 46 0.79 -3.68 -5.54
C ASP A 46 0.00 -3.05 -4.38
N LEU A 47 0.52 -1.97 -3.79
CA LEU A 47 -0.20 -1.18 -2.77
C LEU A 47 -1.49 -0.61 -3.35
N MET A 48 -1.42 0.04 -4.52
CA MET A 48 -2.60 0.64 -5.16
C MET A 48 -3.66 -0.40 -5.48
N ARG A 49 -3.25 -1.56 -6.04
CA ARG A 49 -4.16 -2.69 -6.29
C ARG A 49 -4.84 -3.19 -5.02
N TYR A 50 -4.12 -3.21 -3.90
CA TYR A 50 -4.69 -3.57 -2.59
C TYR A 50 -5.73 -2.54 -2.13
N LEU A 51 -5.44 -1.24 -2.24
CA LEU A 51 -6.34 -0.17 -1.83
C LEU A 51 -7.63 -0.11 -2.67
N SER A 52 -7.52 -0.22 -4.00
CA SER A 52 -8.70 -0.23 -4.89
C SER A 52 -9.66 -1.37 -4.54
N ARG A 53 -9.13 -2.57 -4.25
CA ARG A 53 -9.96 -3.71 -3.82
C ARG A 53 -10.69 -3.46 -2.49
N ARG A 54 -10.15 -2.62 -1.61
CA ARG A 54 -10.72 -2.32 -0.29
C ARG A 54 -11.73 -1.16 -0.35
N SER A 55 -11.54 -0.18 -1.24
CA SER A 55 -12.50 0.92 -1.46
C SER A 55 -13.72 0.49 -2.27
N GLY A 56 -13.65 -0.66 -2.94
CA GLY A 56 -14.66 -1.06 -3.92
C GLY A 56 -14.55 -0.28 -5.23
N GLU A 57 -13.52 0.56 -5.39
CA GLU A 57 -13.24 1.23 -6.65
C GLU A 57 -12.57 0.25 -7.63
N PRO A 58 -12.96 0.26 -8.92
CA PRO A 58 -12.24 -0.48 -9.93
C PRO A 58 -10.78 0.01 -9.99
N PRO A 59 -9.79 -0.89 -10.21
CA PRO A 59 -8.40 -0.48 -10.38
C PRO A 59 -8.30 0.53 -11.53
N ALA A 60 -7.61 1.64 -11.31
CA ALA A 60 -7.39 2.65 -12.33
C ALA A 60 -6.69 2.01 -13.54
N GLN A 61 -7.35 2.05 -14.71
CA GLN A 61 -6.76 1.61 -15.97
C GLN A 61 -5.74 2.66 -16.41
N THR A 62 -4.51 2.25 -16.66
CA THR A 62 -3.47 3.06 -17.35
C THR A 62 -2.98 2.28 -18.55
#